data_AF-A0A820LYB6-F1
#
_entry.id   AF-A0A820LYB6-F1
#
_cell.length_a   1.000
_cell.length_b   1.000
_cell.length_c   1.000
_cell.angle_alpha   90.00
_cell.angle_beta   90.00
_cell.angle_gamma   90.00
#
_symmetry.space_group_name_H-M   'P 1'
#
loop_
_entity.id
_entity.type
_entity.pdbx_description
1 polymer ?
#
loop_
_entity_poly.entity_id
_entity_poly.type
_entity_poly.pdbx_seq_one_letter_code
_entity_poly.pdbx_strand_id
1 'polypeptide(L)'
;ESNPSTTAAIKVENPFTHPLLPPVDACVRAENGIYHVYILNEQKQWIPANYKYINYDEFIKDFTLISKMIVDGPLQSFCHRRLQYLKTKHELHTLLNEVK
;
A
#
# COMPACT_ATOMS: atom_id res chain seq x y z
N GLU A 1 -0.49 -25.29 -43.48
CA GLU A 1 -0.98 -23.89 -43.42
C GLU A 1 -2.32 -23.87 -42.72
N SER A 2 -2.67 -22.74 -42.08
CA SER A 2 -3.90 -22.45 -41.29
C SER A 2 -3.92 -23.01 -39.85
N ASN A 3 -4.23 -22.27 -38.78
CA ASN A 3 -4.53 -20.84 -38.56
C ASN A 3 -4.38 -20.57 -37.03
N PRO A 4 -4.21 -19.31 -36.58
CA PRO A 4 -3.91 -18.93 -35.20
C PRO A 4 -5.18 -18.96 -34.33
N SER A 5 -5.05 -19.44 -33.10
CA SER A 5 -6.14 -19.46 -32.11
C SER A 5 -6.52 -18.04 -31.68
N THR A 6 -7.51 -17.52 -32.41
CA THR A 6 -8.60 -16.61 -32.03
C THR A 6 -8.53 -16.01 -30.63
N THR A 7 -8.23 -14.71 -30.62
CA THR A 7 -8.68 -13.71 -29.65
C THR A 7 -10.18 -13.89 -29.37
N ALA A 8 -10.53 -14.63 -28.32
CA ALA A 8 -11.89 -14.68 -27.82
C ALA A 8 -12.13 -13.47 -26.90
N ALA A 9 -12.86 -12.48 -27.40
CA ALA A 9 -13.36 -11.37 -26.61
C ALA A 9 -14.19 -11.91 -25.45
N ILE A 10 -13.68 -11.74 -24.22
CA ILE A 10 -14.40 -12.12 -22.99
C ILE A 10 -15.57 -11.16 -22.85
N LYS A 11 -16.78 -11.65 -23.13
CA LYS A 11 -18.03 -10.98 -22.79
C LYS A 11 -18.13 -11.02 -21.27
N VAL A 12 -17.92 -9.88 -20.61
CA VAL A 12 -17.96 -9.79 -19.13
C VAL A 12 -19.42 -9.87 -18.68
N GLU A 13 -19.94 -11.09 -18.57
CA GLU A 13 -21.14 -11.36 -17.77
C GLU A 13 -20.75 -11.20 -16.30
N ASN A 14 -21.16 -10.05 -15.74
CA ASN A 14 -20.91 -9.58 -14.37
C ASN A 14 -19.40 -9.39 -14.01
N PRO A 15 -18.92 -8.13 -13.87
CA PRO A 15 -17.51 -7.82 -13.59
C PRO A 15 -17.01 -8.33 -12.23
N PHE A 16 -17.89 -8.88 -11.39
CA PHE A 16 -17.55 -9.49 -10.11
C PHE A 16 -17.43 -11.02 -10.18
N THR A 17 -17.66 -11.64 -11.35
CA THR A 17 -17.53 -13.09 -11.54
C THR A 17 -16.16 -13.39 -12.14
N HIS A 18 -15.15 -13.49 -11.28
CA HIS A 18 -13.81 -13.95 -11.68
C HIS A 18 -13.68 -15.46 -11.49
N PRO A 19 -13.03 -16.19 -12.42
CA PRO A 19 -12.78 -17.61 -12.26
C PRO A 19 -11.90 -17.85 -11.03
N LEU A 20 -12.22 -18.90 -10.26
CA LEU A 20 -11.42 -19.30 -9.11
C LEU A 20 -10.03 -19.74 -9.58
N LEU A 21 -8.99 -19.23 -8.93
CA LEU A 21 -7.62 -19.66 -9.17
C LEU A 21 -7.44 -21.12 -8.69
N PRO A 22 -6.56 -21.90 -9.33
CA PRO A 22 -6.28 -23.26 -8.91
C PRO A 22 -5.72 -23.31 -7.48
N PRO A 23 -5.92 -24.40 -6.73
CA PRO A 23 -5.36 -24.57 -5.39
C PRO A 23 -3.84 -24.45 -5.42
N VAL A 24 -3.28 -23.65 -4.51
CA VAL A 24 -1.83 -23.50 -4.32
C VAL A 24 -1.44 -24.22 -3.04
N ASP A 25 -0.40 -25.05 -3.09
CA ASP A 25 0.17 -25.75 -1.94
C ASP A 25 0.97 -24.77 -1.05
N ALA A 26 0.24 -23.87 -0.39
CA ALA A 26 0.76 -22.87 0.53
C ALA A 26 0.20 -23.09 1.95
N CYS A 27 1.04 -22.88 2.97
CA CYS A 27 0.60 -22.81 4.35
C CYS A 27 0.96 -21.47 4.97
N VAL A 28 0.17 -21.01 5.93
CA VAL A 28 0.41 -19.75 6.65
C VAL A 28 0.82 -20.10 8.07
N ARG A 29 1.88 -19.45 8.57
CA ARG A 29 2.36 -19.62 9.95
C ARG A 29 2.52 -18.26 10.61
N ALA A 30 2.14 -18.18 11.87
CA ALA A 30 2.36 -16.98 12.68
C ALA A 30 3.71 -17.08 13.39
N GLU A 31 4.60 -16.14 13.11
CA GLU A 31 5.89 -15.99 13.79
C GLU A 31 5.93 -14.61 14.43
N ASN A 32 6.09 -14.56 15.75
CA ASN A 32 6.09 -13.33 16.52
C ASN A 32 4.84 -12.44 16.27
N GLY A 33 3.69 -13.04 15.98
CA GLY A 33 2.44 -12.34 15.67
C GLY A 33 2.32 -11.85 14.22
N ILE A 34 3.33 -12.10 13.39
CA ILE A 34 3.35 -11.78 11.96
C ILE A 34 3.08 -13.05 11.16
N TYR A 35 2.17 -12.98 10.19
CA TYR A 35 1.86 -14.13 9.34
C TYR A 35 2.81 -14.19 8.16
N HIS A 36 3.52 -15.32 8.05
CA HIS A 36 4.38 -15.65 6.94
C HIS A 36 3.72 -16.75 6.10
N VAL A 37 3.77 -16.57 4.78
CA VAL A 37 3.31 -17.56 3.82
C VAL A 37 4.48 -18.45 3.46
N TYR A 38 4.27 -19.75 3.52
CA TYR A 38 5.23 -20.78 3.16
C TYR A 38 4.71 -21.53 1.94
N ILE A 39 5.57 -21.69 0.94
CA ILE A 39 5.28 -22.46 -0.28
C ILE A 39 6.03 -23.78 -0.24
N LEU A 40 5.40 -24.84 -0.76
CA LEU A 40 6.04 -26.14 -0.88
C LEU A 40 6.98 -26.14 -2.10
N ASN A 41 8.26 -26.37 -1.88
CA ASN A 41 9.23 -26.54 -2.97
C ASN A 41 9.15 -27.93 -3.61
N GLU A 42 9.80 -28.09 -4.77
CA GLU A 42 9.93 -29.37 -5.49
C GLU A 42 10.54 -30.50 -4.62
N GLN A 43 11.33 -30.13 -3.61
CA GLN A 43 11.93 -31.04 -2.62
C GLN A 43 11.00 -31.39 -1.44
N LYS A 44 9.71 -31.01 -1.50
CA LYS A 44 8.71 -31.17 -0.43
C LYS A 44 9.10 -30.50 0.90
N GLN A 45 9.83 -29.39 0.84
CA GLN A 45 10.18 -28.57 2.00
C GLN A 45 9.39 -27.26 1.98
N TRP A 46 8.95 -26.81 3.15
CA TRP A 46 8.26 -25.52 3.31
C TRP A 46 9.29 -24.40 3.37
N ILE A 47 9.29 -23.52 2.36
CA ILE A 47 10.18 -22.36 2.29
C ILE A 47 9.35 -21.09 2.39
N PRO A 48 9.81 -20.06 3.14
CA PRO A 48 9.09 -18.78 3.20
C PRO A 48 8.99 -18.19 1.80
N ALA A 49 7.79 -17.78 1.43
CA ALA A 49 7.53 -17.15 0.16
C ALA A 49 8.28 -15.80 0.09
N ASN A 50 8.95 -15.55 -1.04
CA ASN A 50 9.73 -14.33 -1.25
C ASN A 50 8.83 -13.14 -1.61
N TYR A 51 8.02 -12.70 -0.65
CA TYR A 51 7.27 -11.45 -0.77
C TYR A 51 8.10 -10.30 -0.22
N LYS A 52 8.04 -9.14 -0.88
CA LYS A 52 8.59 -7.90 -0.33
C LYS A 52 7.65 -7.41 0.76
N TYR A 53 8.06 -7.51 2.02
CA TYR A 53 7.36 -6.93 3.16
C TYR A 53 8.33 -6.14 4.03
N ILE A 54 7.80 -5.20 4.79
CA ILE A 54 8.58 -4.37 5.71
C ILE A 54 8.78 -5.17 7.00
N ASN A 55 10.01 -5.20 7.50
CA ASN A 55 10.30 -5.84 8.79
C ASN A 55 9.63 -5.07 9.92
N TYR A 56 9.05 -5.78 10.88
CA TYR A 56 8.37 -5.16 12.01
C TYR A 56 9.29 -4.20 12.80
N ASP A 57 10.53 -4.61 13.08
CA ASP A 57 11.47 -3.78 13.83
C ASP A 57 11.84 -2.48 13.08
N GLU A 58 11.92 -2.55 11.76
CA GLU A 58 12.18 -1.39 10.91
C GLU A 58 10.99 -0.43 10.94
N PHE A 59 9.78 -0.98 10.78
CA PHE A 59 8.54 -0.21 10.91
C PHE A 59 8.43 0.51 12.26
N ILE A 60 8.71 -0.19 13.37
CA ILE A 60 8.62 0.40 14.71
C ILE A 60 9.68 1.51 14.91
N LYS A 61 10.89 1.34 14.39
CA LYS A 61 11.94 2.37 14.44
C LYS A 61 11.48 3.63 13.70
N ASP A 62 11.00 3.48 12.47
CA ASP A 62 10.54 4.59 11.65
C ASP A 62 9.31 5.27 12.27
N PHE A 63 8.37 4.48 12.77
CA PHE A 63 7.19 4.99 13.47
C PHE A 63 7.60 5.80 14.71
N THR A 64 8.56 5.31 15.49
CA THR A 64 9.06 6.00 16.68
C THR A 64 9.76 7.30 16.30
N LEU A 65 10.52 7.31 15.21
CA LEU A 65 11.19 8.52 14.69
C LEU A 65 10.16 9.58 14.29
N ILE A 66 9.18 9.21 13.45
CA ILE A 66 8.12 10.12 13.00
C ILE A 66 7.32 10.63 14.20
N SER A 67 6.99 9.76 15.16
CA SER A 67 6.27 10.13 16.37
C SER A 67 7.04 11.18 17.18
N LYS A 68 8.37 11.01 17.35
CA LYS A 68 9.23 12.00 18.01
C LYS A 68 9.24 13.34 17.27
N MET A 69 9.24 13.32 15.94
CA MET A 69 9.17 14.55 15.15
C MET A 69 7.82 15.26 15.32
N ILE A 70 6.71 14.53 15.38
CA ILE A 70 5.37 15.12 15.54
C ILE A 70 5.21 15.81 16.90
N VAL A 71 5.76 15.22 17.97
CA VAL A 71 5.69 15.80 19.32
C VAL A 71 6.73 16.89 19.57
N ASP A 72 7.62 17.17 18.61
CA ASP A 72 8.59 18.26 18.72
C ASP A 72 7.87 19.62 18.61
N GLY A 73 7.74 20.30 19.74
CA GLY A 73 7.00 21.57 19.86
C GLY A 73 7.47 22.68 18.88
N PRO A 74 8.79 22.91 18.70
CA PRO A 74 9.32 23.81 17.68
C PRO A 74 8.90 23.42 16.26
N LEU A 75 9.05 22.16 15.86
CA LEU A 75 8.64 21.69 14.52
C LEU A 75 7.12 21.80 14.32
N GLN A 76 6.32 21.42 15.31
CA GLN A 76 4.86 21.53 15.28
C GLN A 76 4.42 23.00 15.08
N SER A 77 4.97 23.91 15.89
CA SER A 77 4.66 25.34 15.82
C SER A 77 5.09 25.95 14.48
N PHE A 78 6.23 25.52 13.96
CA PHE A 78 6.75 25.95 12.67
C PHE A 78 5.87 25.50 11.49
N CYS A 79 5.51 24.21 11.45
CA CYS A 79 4.60 23.66 10.46
C CYS A 79 3.23 24.35 10.51
N HIS A 80 2.69 24.58 11.72
CA HIS A 80 1.43 25.30 11.90
C HIS A 80 1.47 26.71 11.29
N ARG A 81 2.52 27.50 11.57
CA ARG A 81 2.65 28.87 11.00
C ARG A 81 2.72 28.85 9.48
N ARG A 82 3.42 27.89 8.88
CA ARG A 82 3.52 27.74 7.42
C ARG A 82 2.19 27.34 6.78
N LEU A 83 1.48 26.38 7.38
CA LEU A 83 0.15 25.99 6.92
C LEU A 83 -0.83 27.15 7.00
N GLN A 84 -0.81 27.91 8.11
CA GLN A 84 -1.63 29.09 8.28
C GLN A 84 -1.32 30.16 7.22
N TYR A 85 -0.04 30.40 6.93
CA TYR A 85 0.36 31.32 5.86
C TYR A 85 -0.16 30.88 4.49
N LEU A 86 -0.02 29.59 4.14
CA LEU A 86 -0.52 29.04 2.88
C LEU A 86 -2.04 29.20 2.76
N LYS A 87 -2.77 28.92 3.83
CA LYS A 87 -4.22 29.13 3.91
C LYS A 87 -4.59 30.59 3.68
N THR A 88 -4.00 31.51 4.44
CA THR A 88 -4.31 32.96 4.31
C THR A 88 -3.94 33.51 2.93
N LYS A 89 -2.84 33.03 2.33
CA LYS A 89 -2.48 33.39 0.95
C LYS A 89 -3.55 32.94 -0.05
N HIS A 90 -4.07 31.71 0.10
CA HIS A 90 -5.13 31.20 -0.75
C HIS A 90 -6.45 31.97 -0.56
N GLU A 91 -6.86 32.21 0.69
CA GLU A 91 -8.06 33.00 1.02
C GLU A 91 -8.01 34.40 0.39
N LEU A 92 -6.88 35.09 0.50
CA LEU A 92 -6.70 36.40 -0.12
C LEU A 92 -6.80 36.34 -1.65
N HIS A 93 -6.15 35.34 -2.28
CA HIS A 93 -6.26 35.13 -3.72
C HIS A 93 -7.71 34.91 -4.14
N THR A 94 -8.44 34.08 -3.41
CA THR A 94 -9.85 33.80 -3.67
C THR A 94 -10.69 35.07 -3.54
N LEU A 95 -10.55 35.83 -2.45
CA LEU A 95 -11.26 37.09 -2.25
C LEU A 95 -11.01 38.12 -3.38
N LEU A 96 -9.76 38.26 -3.82
CA LEU A 96 -9.40 39.20 -4.89
C LEU A 96 -9.92 38.77 -6.27
N ASN A 97 -10.24 37.49 -6.46
CA ASN A 97 -10.69 36.93 -7.73
C ASN A 97 -12.17 36.50 -7.72
N GLU A 98 -12.83 36.47 -6.57
CA GLU A 98 -14.27 36.18 -6.42
C GLU A 98 -15.15 37.38 -6.79
N VAL A 99 -14.65 38.62 -6.63
CA VAL A 99 -15.38 39.82 -7.06
C VAL A 99 -15.28 39.95 -8.59
N LYS A 100 -16.31 39.49 -9.29
CA LYS A 100 -16.59 39.87 -10.69
C LYS A 100 -17.33 41.20 -10.75
#